data_AF-A0A6I5CCS5-F1
#
_entry.id   AF-A0A6I5CCS5-F1
#
_cell.length_a   1.000
_cell.length_b   1.000
_cell.length_c   1.000
_cell.angle_alpha   90.00
_cell.angle_beta   90.00
_cell.angle_gamma   90.00
#
_symmetry.space_group_name_H-M   'P 1'
#
loop_
_entity.id
_entity.type
_entity.pdbx_description
1 polymer ?
#
loop_
_entity_poly.entity_id
_entity_poly.type
_entity_poly.pdbx_seq_one_letter_code
_entity_poly.pdbx_strand_id
1 'polypeptide(L)'
;LTVSHAFHSPLMEPVLDDFRAVAESLTYHQPRIPFVSTVTGEAVTDELTTAAYWTEHIRKPVRLTDALAHLPAAVFLEIGPDAVLTALGPASLDGAVFVSAQRRERDEAAELLHGVARLHVAGVPVDRAACFTGGGARRIDELPTYAFQRTRYWLDAKDYFTELWHGEAGAANVVGAGLETAAHPLLGAAVWSPESDGVVFTGRLS
;
A
#
# COMPACT_ATOMS: atom_id res chain seq x y z
N LEU A 1 -11.89 7.44 -32.94
CA LEU A 1 -10.79 8.33 -32.50
C LEU A 1 -10.91 9.62 -33.29
N THR A 2 -10.90 10.77 -32.62
CA THR A 2 -10.89 12.07 -33.29
C THR A 2 -9.45 12.56 -33.38
N VAL A 3 -8.71 12.00 -34.33
CA VAL A 3 -7.33 12.38 -34.62
C VAL A 3 -7.23 12.80 -36.09
N SER A 4 -6.39 13.80 -36.36
CA SER A 4 -6.19 14.30 -37.73
C SER A 4 -5.34 13.36 -38.59
N HIS A 5 -4.58 12.46 -37.97
CA HIS A 5 -3.64 11.56 -38.63
C HIS A 5 -3.63 10.18 -37.96
N ALA A 6 -3.26 9.15 -38.73
CA ALA A 6 -3.02 7.81 -38.19
C ALA A 6 -1.57 7.71 -37.69
N PHE A 7 -1.35 8.11 -36.44
CA PHE A 7 -0.07 7.90 -35.75
C PHE A 7 0.29 6.42 -35.66
N HIS A 8 1.58 6.13 -35.46
CA HIS A 8 2.08 4.75 -35.34
C HIS A 8 1.79 3.87 -36.56
N SER A 9 1.74 4.48 -37.76
CA SER A 9 1.43 3.82 -39.02
C SER A 9 2.40 4.26 -40.14
N PRO A 10 2.42 3.58 -41.30
CA PRO A 10 3.19 4.02 -42.46
C PRO A 10 2.90 5.45 -42.92
N LEU A 11 1.78 6.04 -42.53
CA LEU A 11 1.47 7.45 -42.86
C LEU A 11 2.37 8.46 -42.14
N MET A 12 3.19 8.01 -41.18
CA MET A 12 4.21 8.85 -40.56
C MET A 12 5.49 8.95 -41.38
N GLU A 13 5.73 8.06 -42.36
CA GLU A 13 6.97 8.02 -43.14
C GLU A 13 7.40 9.39 -43.72
N PRO A 14 6.48 10.20 -44.31
CA PRO A 14 6.87 11.47 -44.93
C PRO A 14 7.43 12.52 -43.97
N VAL A 15 7.19 12.40 -42.66
CA VAL A 15 7.65 13.39 -41.66
C VAL A 15 8.89 12.91 -40.89
N LEU A 16 9.33 11.66 -41.08
CA LEU A 16 10.39 11.08 -40.24
C LEU A 16 11.74 11.77 -40.41
N ASP A 17 12.11 12.19 -41.62
CA ASP A 17 13.38 12.87 -41.86
C ASP A 17 13.40 14.27 -41.22
N ASP A 18 12.33 15.04 -41.39
CA ASP A 18 12.18 16.36 -40.76
C ASP A 18 12.15 16.25 -39.23
N PHE A 19 11.42 15.26 -38.70
CA PHE A 19 11.36 14.99 -37.27
C PHE A 19 12.73 14.60 -36.73
N ARG A 20 13.47 13.74 -37.44
CA ARG A 20 14.83 13.31 -37.06
C ARG A 20 15.78 14.51 -37.00
N ALA A 21 15.75 15.39 -38.00
CA ALA A 21 16.60 16.57 -38.04
C ALA A 21 16.39 17.45 -36.79
N VAL A 22 15.14 17.63 -36.34
CA VAL A 22 14.84 18.33 -35.09
C VAL A 22 15.33 17.54 -33.87
N ALA A 23 15.06 16.23 -33.83
CA ALA A 23 15.47 15.38 -32.71
C ALA A 23 17.00 15.32 -32.55
N GLU A 24 17.78 15.37 -33.63
CA GLU A 24 19.25 15.40 -33.59
C GLU A 24 19.80 16.72 -33.03
N SER A 25 19.03 17.80 -33.08
CA SER A 25 19.43 19.10 -32.50
C SER A 25 19.32 19.16 -30.97
N LEU A 26 18.64 18.18 -30.35
CA LEU A 26 18.40 18.16 -28.91
C LEU A 26 19.59 17.59 -28.15
N THR A 27 19.85 18.14 -26.97
CA THR A 27 20.81 17.55 -26.01
C THR A 27 20.07 16.58 -25.09
N TYR A 28 20.36 15.29 -25.25
CA TYR A 28 19.78 14.25 -24.41
C TYR A 28 20.57 14.02 -23.13
N HIS A 29 19.86 13.56 -22.10
CA HIS A 29 20.44 13.17 -20.83
C HIS A 29 19.86 11.83 -20.40
N GLN A 30 20.68 11.06 -19.68
CA GLN A 30 20.26 9.79 -19.11
C GLN A 30 19.06 9.98 -18.19
N PRO A 31 18.04 9.09 -18.27
CA PRO A 31 16.90 9.15 -17.37
C PRO A 31 17.37 8.88 -15.93
N ARG A 32 16.91 9.70 -14.99
CA ARG A 32 17.19 9.51 -13.55
C ARG A 32 16.16 8.60 -12.88
N ILE A 33 15.04 8.38 -13.54
CA ILE A 33 13.94 7.53 -13.10
C ILE A 33 13.88 6.36 -14.08
N PRO A 34 13.79 5.10 -13.61
CA PRO A 34 13.61 3.95 -14.49
C PRO A 34 12.48 4.17 -15.49
N PHE A 35 12.74 3.83 -16.75
CA PHE A 35 11.81 4.08 -17.84
C PHE A 35 11.55 2.79 -18.61
N VAL A 36 10.28 2.47 -18.85
CA VAL A 36 9.87 1.35 -19.69
C VAL A 36 9.29 1.91 -20.96
N SER A 37 9.86 1.51 -22.10
CA SER A 37 9.44 2.00 -23.40
C SER A 37 8.15 1.31 -23.84
N THR A 38 7.19 2.11 -24.30
CA THR A 38 6.00 1.58 -24.98
C THR A 38 6.26 1.18 -26.44
N VAL A 39 7.49 1.34 -26.95
CA VAL A 39 7.88 0.84 -28.29
C VAL A 39 8.45 -0.56 -28.18
N THR A 40 9.30 -0.81 -27.18
CA THR A 40 9.93 -2.13 -26.97
C THR A 40 9.17 -3.01 -25.99
N GLY A 41 8.38 -2.42 -25.08
CA GLY A 41 7.74 -3.14 -23.97
C GLY A 41 8.67 -3.46 -22.80
N GLU A 42 9.90 -2.94 -22.81
CA GLU A 42 10.97 -3.29 -21.87
C GLU A 42 11.60 -2.04 -21.25
N ALA A 43 12.33 -2.21 -20.14
CA ALA A 43 13.18 -1.16 -19.58
C ALA A 43 14.23 -0.70 -20.60
N VAL A 44 14.42 0.61 -20.70
CA VAL A 44 15.40 1.26 -21.58
C VAL A 44 16.17 2.33 -20.83
N THR A 45 17.37 2.64 -21.31
CA THR A 45 18.23 3.68 -20.72
C THR A 45 18.85 4.53 -21.83
N ASP A 46 20.01 4.14 -22.33
CA ASP A 46 20.78 4.83 -23.35
C ASP A 46 19.99 5.07 -24.64
N GLU A 47 19.05 4.18 -24.99
CA GLU A 47 18.25 4.29 -26.20
C GLU A 47 17.43 5.59 -26.23
N LEU A 48 16.92 6.02 -25.07
CA LEU A 48 16.15 7.28 -24.94
C LEU A 48 16.98 8.52 -25.27
N THR A 49 18.31 8.38 -25.23
CA THR A 49 19.24 9.49 -25.48
C THR A 49 19.61 9.64 -26.96
N THR A 50 18.86 8.97 -27.85
CA THR A 50 19.11 8.98 -29.29
C THR A 50 17.91 9.53 -30.08
N ALA A 51 18.18 10.36 -31.09
CA ALA A 51 17.16 10.83 -32.02
C ALA A 51 16.46 9.68 -32.78
N ALA A 52 17.20 8.59 -33.04
CA ALA A 52 16.69 7.39 -33.68
C ALA A 52 15.52 6.77 -32.90
N TYR A 53 15.64 6.68 -31.57
CA TYR A 53 14.56 6.16 -30.72
C TYR A 53 13.26 6.98 -30.87
N TRP A 54 13.36 8.31 -30.80
CA TRP A 54 12.18 9.18 -30.89
C TRP A 54 11.55 9.20 -32.28
N THR A 55 12.37 9.07 -33.33
CA THR A 55 11.89 8.94 -34.71
C THR A 55 11.13 7.62 -34.90
N GLU A 56 11.65 6.53 -34.35
CA GLU A 56 10.96 5.22 -34.35
C GLU A 56 9.69 5.26 -33.49
N HIS A 57 9.69 5.99 -32.37
CA HIS A 57 8.58 6.06 -31.42
C HIS A 57 7.29 6.61 -32.06
N ILE A 58 7.39 7.63 -32.90
CA ILE A 58 6.21 8.19 -33.58
C ILE A 58 5.67 7.26 -34.69
N ARG A 59 6.48 6.30 -35.16
CA ARG A 59 6.18 5.40 -36.28
C ARG A 59 5.73 4.01 -35.84
N LYS A 60 6.30 3.46 -34.77
CA LYS A 60 6.04 2.09 -34.27
C LYS A 60 4.80 2.02 -33.37
N PRO A 61 4.12 0.85 -33.30
CA PRO A 61 2.96 0.66 -32.45
C PRO A 61 3.28 0.81 -30.96
N VAL A 62 2.26 1.23 -30.19
CA VAL A 62 2.34 1.39 -28.73
C VAL A 62 1.99 0.07 -28.05
N ARG A 63 2.97 -0.54 -27.39
CA ARG A 63 2.90 -1.79 -26.62
C ARG A 63 2.62 -1.51 -25.14
N LEU A 64 1.50 -0.85 -24.85
CA LEU A 64 1.16 -0.42 -23.48
C LEU A 64 1.07 -1.59 -22.49
N THR A 65 0.38 -2.67 -22.87
CA THR A 65 0.20 -3.85 -22.00
C THR A 65 1.54 -4.48 -21.62
N ASP A 66 2.45 -4.62 -22.60
CA ASP A 66 3.78 -5.19 -22.36
C ASP A 66 4.59 -4.29 -21.41
N ALA A 67 4.54 -2.97 -21.62
CA ALA A 67 5.21 -2.00 -20.77
C ALA A 67 4.67 -2.00 -19.33
N LEU A 68 3.35 -2.13 -19.14
CA LEU A 68 2.75 -2.24 -17.81
C LEU A 68 3.15 -3.55 -17.11
N ALA A 69 3.19 -4.66 -17.84
CA ALA A 69 3.58 -5.97 -17.30
C ALA A 69 5.07 -6.04 -16.91
N HIS A 70 5.93 -5.26 -17.57
CA HIS A 70 7.35 -5.16 -17.22
C HIS A 70 7.59 -4.41 -15.89
N LEU A 71 6.69 -3.52 -15.49
CA LEU A 71 6.84 -2.74 -14.28
C LEU A 71 6.47 -3.57 -13.04
N PRO A 72 7.36 -3.69 -12.04
CA PRO A 72 7.07 -4.38 -10.78
C PRO A 72 6.27 -3.47 -9.83
N ALA A 73 5.15 -2.92 -10.30
CA ALA A 73 4.32 -1.97 -9.57
C ALA A 73 2.88 -2.48 -9.44
N ALA A 74 2.29 -2.25 -8.26
CA ALA A 74 0.88 -2.54 -7.99
C ALA A 74 -0.02 -1.30 -8.14
N VAL A 75 0.57 -0.10 -8.26
CA VAL A 75 -0.16 1.18 -8.32
C VAL A 75 0.43 2.04 -9.44
N PHE A 76 -0.43 2.54 -10.33
CA PHE A 76 -0.07 3.37 -11.47
C PHE A 76 -0.81 4.71 -11.42
N LEU A 77 -0.07 5.80 -11.67
CA LEU A 77 -0.62 7.14 -11.80
C LEU A 77 -0.59 7.58 -13.27
N GLU A 78 -1.76 7.85 -13.84
CA GLU A 78 -1.87 8.53 -15.14
C GLU A 78 -1.71 10.03 -14.95
N ILE A 79 -0.69 10.58 -15.60
CA ILE A 79 -0.44 12.02 -15.69
C ILE A 79 -0.88 12.49 -17.07
N GLY A 80 -2.00 13.19 -17.13
CA GLY A 80 -2.57 13.70 -18.36
C GLY A 80 -3.83 14.51 -18.04
N PRO A 81 -4.45 15.17 -19.02
CA PRO A 81 -5.63 16.01 -18.83
C PRO A 81 -6.94 15.22 -18.62
N ASP A 82 -6.88 13.89 -18.69
CA ASP A 82 -8.04 13.00 -18.60
C ASP A 82 -7.60 11.63 -18.06
N ALA A 83 -8.56 10.69 -17.92
CA ALA A 83 -8.35 9.38 -17.31
C ALA A 83 -8.43 8.20 -18.31
N VAL A 84 -7.83 8.36 -19.50
CA VAL A 84 -7.96 7.38 -20.59
C VAL A 84 -7.20 6.09 -20.26
N LEU A 85 -5.93 6.19 -19.89
CA LEU A 85 -5.10 5.02 -19.58
C LEU A 85 -5.55 4.34 -18.28
N THR A 86 -6.06 5.11 -17.32
CA THR A 86 -6.65 4.63 -16.08
C THR A 86 -7.81 3.68 -16.36
N ALA A 87 -8.64 3.99 -17.36
CA ALA A 87 -9.76 3.14 -17.76
C ALA A 87 -9.32 1.87 -18.51
N LEU A 88 -8.20 1.92 -19.24
CA LEU A 88 -7.64 0.77 -19.96
C LEU A 88 -6.85 -0.18 -19.05
N GLY A 89 -6.26 0.34 -17.97
CA GLY A 89 -5.38 -0.38 -17.05
C GLY A 89 -5.89 -1.75 -16.60
N PRO A 90 -7.12 -1.88 -16.07
CA PRO A 90 -7.64 -3.17 -15.60
C PRO A 90 -7.73 -4.26 -16.68
N ALA A 91 -7.88 -3.88 -17.96
CA ALA A 91 -7.86 -4.83 -19.06
C ALA A 91 -6.43 -5.21 -19.50
N SER A 92 -5.44 -4.38 -19.17
CA SER A 92 -4.02 -4.60 -19.48
C SER A 92 -3.27 -5.32 -18.36
N LEU A 93 -3.60 -5.07 -17.10
CA LEU A 93 -2.92 -5.66 -15.95
C LEU A 93 -3.91 -5.86 -14.79
N ASP A 94 -4.24 -7.11 -14.51
CA ASP A 94 -5.16 -7.48 -13.45
C ASP A 94 -4.53 -7.29 -12.05
N GLY A 95 -5.36 -6.97 -11.06
CA GLY A 95 -4.94 -6.77 -9.66
C GLY A 95 -4.18 -5.47 -9.36
N ALA A 96 -3.86 -4.65 -10.37
CA ALA A 96 -3.22 -3.35 -10.18
C ALA A 96 -4.24 -2.21 -9.97
N VAL A 97 -3.84 -1.19 -9.20
CA VAL A 97 -4.62 0.02 -8.96
C VAL A 97 -4.19 1.12 -9.93
N PHE A 98 -5.16 1.67 -10.68
CA PHE A 98 -4.93 2.79 -11.58
C PHE A 98 -5.60 4.06 -11.06
N VAL A 99 -4.84 5.15 -10.99
CA VAL A 99 -5.26 6.46 -10.49
C VAL A 99 -4.99 7.52 -11.55
N SER A 100 -5.94 8.43 -11.77
CA SER A 100 -5.77 9.60 -12.63
C SER A 100 -5.32 10.79 -11.79
N ALA A 101 -4.40 11.60 -12.32
CA ALA A 101 -4.07 12.90 -11.74
C ALA A 101 -5.13 13.97 -12.05
N GLN A 102 -5.83 13.84 -13.18
CA GLN A 102 -6.85 14.77 -13.65
C GLN A 102 -7.99 14.04 -14.37
N ARG A 103 -9.11 14.75 -14.55
CA ARG A 103 -10.23 14.34 -15.39
C ARG A 103 -10.74 15.55 -16.16
N ARG A 104 -11.12 15.33 -17.41
CA ARG A 104 -11.72 16.36 -18.25
C ARG A 104 -13.00 16.90 -17.59
N GLU A 105 -13.26 18.20 -17.74
CA GLU A 105 -14.46 18.88 -17.23
C GLU A 105 -14.61 18.81 -15.69
N ARG A 106 -13.49 18.67 -14.98
CA ARG A 106 -13.43 18.69 -13.51
C ARG A 106 -12.45 19.76 -13.04
N ASP A 107 -12.61 20.18 -11.79
CA ASP A 107 -11.70 21.12 -11.15
C ASP A 107 -10.32 20.48 -10.95
N GLU A 108 -9.28 21.14 -11.46
CA GLU A 108 -7.95 20.54 -11.54
C GLU A 108 -7.33 20.28 -10.17
N ALA A 109 -7.50 21.23 -9.24
CA ALA A 109 -6.96 21.13 -7.89
C ALA A 109 -7.67 20.03 -7.09
N ALA A 110 -8.99 19.95 -7.19
CA ALA A 110 -9.79 18.93 -6.54
C ALA A 110 -9.48 17.52 -7.07
N GLU A 111 -9.36 17.34 -8.39
CA GLU A 111 -9.02 16.03 -8.97
C GLU A 111 -7.61 15.60 -8.62
N LEU A 112 -6.64 16.54 -8.59
CA LEU A 112 -5.29 16.22 -8.14
C LEU A 112 -5.29 15.74 -6.67
N LEU A 113 -5.98 16.45 -5.79
CA LEU A 113 -6.09 16.07 -4.37
C LEU A 113 -6.81 14.72 -4.19
N HIS A 114 -7.86 14.46 -4.98
CA HIS A 114 -8.49 13.14 -5.01
C HIS A 114 -7.53 12.05 -5.51
N GLY A 115 -6.74 12.31 -6.54
CA GLY A 115 -5.71 11.39 -7.03
C GLY A 115 -4.70 11.06 -5.93
N VAL A 116 -4.15 12.08 -5.26
CA VAL A 116 -3.24 11.91 -4.11
C VAL A 116 -3.89 11.11 -2.98
N ALA A 117 -5.15 11.37 -2.66
CA ALA A 117 -5.89 10.61 -1.66
C ALA A 117 -6.06 9.13 -2.06
N ARG A 118 -6.33 8.84 -3.33
CA ARG A 118 -6.44 7.46 -3.84
C ARG A 118 -5.10 6.73 -3.80
N LEU A 119 -4.00 7.40 -4.12
CA LEU A 119 -2.65 6.84 -3.95
C LEU A 119 -2.36 6.52 -2.48
N HIS A 120 -2.71 7.43 -1.56
CA HIS A 120 -2.55 7.20 -0.13
C HIS A 120 -3.34 5.98 0.36
N VAL A 121 -4.61 5.85 -0.05
CA VAL A 121 -5.46 4.68 0.28
C VAL A 121 -4.90 3.39 -0.33
N ALA A 122 -4.28 3.47 -1.50
CA ALA A 122 -3.59 2.34 -2.14
C ALA A 122 -2.24 1.98 -1.49
N GLY A 123 -1.85 2.67 -0.41
CA GLY A 123 -0.63 2.38 0.35
C GLY A 123 0.63 3.09 -0.17
N VAL A 124 0.50 4.01 -1.13
CA VAL A 124 1.65 4.80 -1.60
C VAL A 124 2.04 5.82 -0.53
N PRO A 125 3.32 5.91 -0.13
CA PRO A 125 3.80 6.95 0.77
C PRO A 125 3.62 8.34 0.14
N VAL A 126 2.82 9.19 0.77
CA VAL A 126 2.58 10.57 0.33
C VAL A 126 3.17 11.51 1.37
N ASP A 127 4.04 12.42 0.93
CA ASP A 127 4.47 13.54 1.75
C ASP A 127 3.33 14.56 1.90
N ARG A 128 2.61 14.46 3.01
CA ARG A 128 1.48 15.34 3.33
C ARG A 128 1.94 16.77 3.64
N ALA A 129 3.18 16.95 4.12
CA ALA A 129 3.69 18.29 4.44
C ALA A 129 3.90 19.09 3.15
N ALA A 130 4.34 18.43 2.07
CA ALA A 130 4.47 19.04 0.76
C ALA A 130 3.18 19.71 0.27
N CYS A 131 2.01 19.12 0.54
CA CYS A 131 0.70 19.66 0.17
C CYS A 131 0.35 21.01 0.81
N PHE A 132 1.01 21.37 1.92
CA PHE A 132 0.73 22.59 2.69
C PHE A 132 1.80 23.67 2.53
N THR A 133 2.86 23.39 1.77
CA THR A 133 3.96 24.33 1.53
C THR A 133 3.44 25.60 0.86
N GLY A 134 3.68 26.77 1.46
CA GLY A 134 3.25 28.06 0.91
C GLY A 134 1.77 28.41 1.08
N GLY A 135 0.96 27.52 1.67
CA GLY A 135 -0.50 27.70 1.78
C GLY A 135 -1.00 28.29 3.11
N GLY A 136 -0.11 28.68 4.03
CA GLY A 136 -0.50 29.25 5.34
C GLY A 136 -1.24 28.28 6.27
N ALA A 137 -1.17 26.97 6.00
CA ALA A 137 -1.80 25.95 6.82
C ALA A 137 -1.22 25.96 8.25
N ARG A 138 -2.09 25.71 9.23
CA ARG A 138 -1.71 25.58 10.64
C ARG A 138 -2.02 24.19 11.15
N ARG A 139 -1.18 23.68 12.05
CA ARG A 139 -1.48 22.45 12.79
C ARG A 139 -2.69 22.71 13.70
N ILE A 140 -3.61 21.76 13.74
CA ILE A 140 -4.72 21.74 14.69
C ILE A 140 -4.41 20.63 15.69
N ASP A 141 -4.24 21.00 16.97
CA ASP A 141 -3.80 20.08 18.02
C ASP A 141 -4.95 19.26 18.61
N GLU A 142 -6.17 19.80 18.58
CA GLU A 142 -7.36 19.16 19.11
C GLU A 142 -8.22 18.59 17.98
N LEU A 143 -8.14 17.27 17.79
CA LEU A 143 -9.00 16.51 16.89
C LEU A 143 -9.61 15.33 17.67
N PRO A 144 -10.79 14.83 17.25
CA PRO A 144 -11.30 13.57 17.77
C PRO A 144 -10.23 12.47 17.70
N THR A 145 -9.99 11.79 18.82
CA THR A 145 -9.01 10.70 18.88
C THR A 145 -9.48 9.51 18.06
N TYR A 146 -8.56 8.61 17.68
CA TYR A 146 -8.88 7.38 16.98
C TYR A 146 -10.04 6.62 17.65
N ALA A 147 -11.08 6.32 16.88
CA ALA A 147 -12.22 5.56 17.34
C ALA A 147 -11.88 4.07 17.43
N PHE A 148 -11.20 3.68 18.51
CA PHE A 148 -10.86 2.26 18.76
C PHE A 148 -12.12 1.38 18.69
N GLN A 149 -12.03 0.28 17.94
CA GLN A 149 -13.01 -0.80 17.99
C GLN A 149 -12.81 -1.55 19.31
N ARG A 150 -13.58 -1.15 20.32
CA ARG A 150 -13.43 -1.64 21.69
C ARG A 150 -14.00 -3.04 21.84
N THR A 151 -13.14 -3.98 22.21
CA THR A 151 -13.53 -5.33 22.67
C THR A 151 -13.12 -5.49 24.12
N ARG A 152 -13.99 -6.10 24.92
CA ARG A 152 -13.73 -6.38 26.33
C ARG A 152 -12.79 -7.59 26.42
N TYR A 153 -11.49 -7.35 26.59
CA TYR A 153 -10.49 -8.40 26.84
C TYR A 153 -10.31 -8.63 28.34
N TRP A 154 -11.36 -9.11 29.00
CA TRP A 154 -11.29 -9.54 30.41
C TRP A 154 -11.47 -11.06 30.47
N LEU A 155 -10.66 -11.72 31.29
CA LEU A 155 -10.89 -13.13 31.63
C LEU A 155 -12.19 -13.20 32.46
N ASP A 156 -13.16 -13.99 32.00
CA ASP A 156 -14.33 -14.29 32.83
C ASP A 156 -13.91 -15.36 33.84
N ALA A 157 -13.79 -14.94 35.10
CA ALA A 157 -13.39 -15.83 36.20
C ALA A 157 -14.31 -17.05 36.30
N LYS A 158 -15.61 -16.94 35.94
CA LYS A 158 -16.51 -18.09 35.98
C LYS A 158 -16.14 -19.15 34.96
N ASP A 159 -15.91 -18.79 33.70
CA ASP A 159 -15.55 -19.77 32.65
C ASP A 159 -14.18 -20.38 32.93
N TYR A 160 -13.24 -19.54 33.39
CA TYR A 160 -11.92 -19.97 33.84
C TYR A 160 -11.99 -20.98 35.00
N PHE A 161 -12.77 -20.71 36.05
CA PHE A 161 -12.90 -21.64 37.19
C PHE A 161 -13.83 -22.84 36.90
N THR A 162 -14.77 -22.75 35.95
CA THR A 162 -15.66 -23.87 35.58
C THR A 162 -14.89 -24.96 34.85
N GLU A 163 -14.00 -24.62 33.93
CA GLU A 163 -13.15 -25.61 33.23
C GLU A 163 -12.03 -26.16 34.12
N LEU A 164 -11.55 -25.40 35.11
CA LEU A 164 -10.50 -25.82 36.06
C LEU A 164 -11.03 -26.63 37.28
N TRP A 165 -12.31 -26.50 37.64
CA TRP A 165 -12.90 -27.17 38.80
C TRP A 165 -13.72 -28.42 38.45
N HIS A 166 -14.15 -28.57 37.19
CA HIS A 166 -14.91 -29.76 36.73
C HIS A 166 -14.07 -30.85 36.03
N GLY A 167 -12.74 -30.73 36.03
CA GLY A 167 -11.86 -31.87 35.75
C GLY A 167 -12.05 -32.99 36.78
N GLU A 168 -11.88 -34.24 36.34
CA GLU A 168 -12.11 -35.49 37.11
C GLU A 168 -11.84 -35.35 38.61
N ALA A 169 -12.79 -35.84 39.41
CA ALA A 169 -12.75 -35.85 40.87
C ALA A 169 -11.37 -36.31 41.40
N GLY A 170 -10.51 -35.36 41.73
CA GLY A 170 -9.14 -35.63 42.17
C GLY A 170 -8.15 -34.47 42.11
N ALA A 171 -8.35 -33.44 41.27
CA ALA A 171 -7.43 -32.30 41.21
C ALA A 171 -8.11 -30.99 40.82
N ALA A 172 -8.74 -30.31 41.78
CA ALA A 172 -8.96 -28.87 41.68
C ALA A 172 -7.58 -28.19 41.62
N ASN A 173 -7.18 -27.69 40.44
CA ASN A 173 -5.85 -27.14 40.26
C ASN A 173 -5.81 -25.67 40.67
N VAL A 174 -5.21 -25.42 41.83
CA VAL A 174 -5.03 -24.09 42.44
C VAL A 174 -4.18 -23.15 41.58
N VAL A 175 -3.45 -23.67 40.59
CA VAL A 175 -2.76 -22.90 39.53
C VAL A 175 -3.71 -21.97 38.81
N GLY A 176 -4.98 -22.35 38.71
CA GLY A 176 -6.05 -21.48 38.22
C GLY A 176 -6.09 -20.13 38.93
N ALA A 177 -6.13 -20.17 40.26
CA ALA A 177 -6.19 -18.97 41.08
C ALA A 177 -4.84 -18.23 41.17
N GLY A 178 -3.83 -18.62 40.37
CA GLY A 178 -2.46 -18.11 40.46
C GLY A 178 -1.70 -18.64 41.69
N LEU A 179 -2.13 -19.76 42.27
CA LEU A 179 -1.52 -20.36 43.46
C LEU A 179 -0.71 -21.62 43.10
N GLU A 180 0.30 -21.93 43.89
CA GLU A 180 1.15 -23.10 43.65
C GLU A 180 0.51 -24.39 44.21
N THR A 181 0.68 -25.51 43.50
CA THR A 181 0.27 -26.83 44.00
C THR A 181 1.30 -27.38 44.98
N ALA A 182 0.87 -27.78 46.17
CA ALA A 182 1.75 -28.33 47.21
C ALA A 182 1.99 -29.86 47.07
N ALA A 183 1.32 -30.52 46.12
CA ALA A 183 1.39 -31.97 45.85
C ALA A 183 1.29 -32.85 47.12
N HIS A 184 0.51 -32.42 48.11
CA HIS A 184 0.40 -33.07 49.42
C HIS A 184 -1.04 -33.56 49.67
N PRO A 185 -1.27 -34.75 50.26
CA PRO A 185 -2.61 -35.33 50.41
C PRO A 185 -3.62 -34.48 51.20
N LEU A 186 -3.13 -33.63 52.11
CA LEU A 186 -3.96 -32.75 52.95
C LEU A 186 -3.79 -31.26 52.66
N LEU A 187 -2.81 -30.87 51.85
CA LEU A 187 -2.48 -29.47 51.57
C LEU A 187 -2.54 -29.28 50.05
N GLY A 188 -3.59 -28.62 49.58
CA GLY A 188 -3.91 -28.51 48.15
C GLY A 188 -3.27 -27.30 47.47
N ALA A 189 -3.10 -26.19 48.19
CA ALA A 189 -2.50 -24.96 47.68
C ALA A 189 -1.40 -24.43 48.61
N ALA A 190 -0.38 -23.80 48.02
CA ALA A 190 0.63 -23.02 48.71
C ALA A 190 0.64 -21.59 48.18
N VAL A 191 0.81 -20.63 49.08
CA VAL A 191 1.02 -19.22 48.77
C VAL A 191 2.23 -18.74 49.54
N TRP A 192 3.25 -18.26 48.82
CA TRP A 192 4.39 -17.59 49.43
C TRP A 192 3.98 -16.20 49.91
N SER A 193 4.26 -15.91 51.18
CA SER A 193 4.09 -14.58 51.75
C SER A 193 5.29 -13.72 51.34
N PRO A 194 5.08 -12.67 50.55
CA PRO A 194 6.18 -11.78 50.15
C PRO A 194 6.70 -10.91 51.32
N GLU A 195 5.99 -10.87 52.45
CA GLU A 195 6.34 -10.02 53.61
C GLU A 195 7.11 -10.76 54.70
N SER A 196 7.07 -12.10 54.74
CA SER A 196 7.53 -12.86 55.91
C SER A 196 8.41 -14.07 55.60
N ASP A 197 8.83 -14.26 54.34
CA ASP A 197 9.53 -15.47 53.84
C ASP A 197 8.83 -16.80 54.22
N GLY A 198 7.55 -16.71 54.62
CA GLY A 198 6.74 -17.83 55.06
C GLY A 198 5.84 -18.35 53.94
N VAL A 199 5.37 -19.58 54.09
CA VAL A 199 4.41 -20.21 53.17
C VAL A 199 3.11 -20.51 53.90
N VAL A 200 1.99 -20.14 53.31
CA VAL A 200 0.65 -20.48 53.79
C VAL A 200 0.12 -21.64 52.95
N PHE A 201 -0.27 -22.72 53.62
CA PHE A 201 -0.91 -23.85 52.97
C PHE A 201 -2.42 -23.85 53.24
N THR A 202 -3.20 -24.19 52.21
CA THR A 202 -4.66 -24.36 52.34
C THR A 202 -5.07 -25.77 51.89
N GLY A 203 -5.97 -26.39 52.64
CA GLY A 203 -6.48 -27.74 52.36
C GLY A 203 -7.89 -27.95 52.92
N ARG A 204 -8.56 -29.03 52.49
CA ARG A 204 -9.91 -29.39 52.96
C ARG A 204 -9.86 -30.75 53.64
N LEU A 205 -10.22 -30.81 54.92
CA LEU A 205 -10.52 -32.04 55.64
C LEU A 205 -12.04 -32.24 55.62
N SER A 206 -12.50 -33.40 55.16
CA SER A 206 -13.91 -33.80 55.15
C SER A 206 -14.09 -35.16 55.81
#